data_AF-A0AAX2J5W2-F1
#
_entry.id   AF-A0AAX2J5W2-F1
#
_cell.length_a   1.000
_cell.length_b   1.000
_cell.length_c   1.000
_cell.angle_alpha   90.00
_cell.angle_beta   90.00
_cell.angle_gamma   90.00
#
_symmetry.space_group_name_H-M   'P 1'
#
loop_
_entity.id
_entity.type
_entity.pdbx_description
1 polymer ?
#
loop_
_entity_poly.entity_id
_entity_poly.type
_entity_poly.pdbx_seq_one_letter_code
_entity_poly.pdbx_strand_id
1 'polypeptide(L)'
;MWTRQSVLPEQEPCDFNQTDYAVPQLCAGASDDGQFIYDAVYDVQAAWFVLTALHINPEWGFVESEKRVMLATRAELLAQIAQIEAAPLHWLEN
;
A
#
# COMPACT_ATOMS: atom_id res chain seq x y z
N MET A 1 7.10 14.02 5.99
CA MET A 1 7.85 12.76 6.17
C MET A 1 6.80 11.66 6.40
N TRP A 2 7.19 10.37 6.41
CA TRP A 2 6.26 9.25 6.45
C TRP A 2 6.66 8.30 7.59
N THR A 3 5.67 7.85 8.36
CA THR A 3 5.84 6.72 9.29
C THR A 3 5.45 5.44 8.58
N ARG A 4 6.32 4.42 8.61
CA ARG A 4 6.15 3.16 7.88
C ARG A 4 6.19 1.96 8.79
N GLN A 5 5.42 0.94 8.47
CA GLN A 5 5.54 -0.41 9.00
C GLN A 5 5.58 -1.39 7.83
N SER A 6 6.56 -2.27 7.81
CA SER A 6 6.70 -3.25 6.73
C SER A 6 7.24 -4.56 7.26
N VAL A 7 6.55 -5.64 6.90
CA VAL A 7 6.99 -7.03 7.01
C VAL A 7 7.12 -7.67 5.63
N LEU A 8 7.09 -6.85 4.57
CA LEU A 8 7.18 -7.29 3.18
C LEU A 8 8.48 -8.07 2.96
N PRO A 9 8.41 -9.36 2.57
CA PRO A 9 9.60 -10.16 2.28
C PRO A 9 10.49 -9.51 1.20
N GLU A 10 11.80 -9.82 1.19
CA GLU A 10 12.72 -9.24 0.21
C GLU A 10 12.57 -9.83 -1.21
N GLN A 11 12.12 -11.08 -1.30
CA GLN A 11 12.01 -11.86 -2.52
C GLN A 11 10.60 -11.79 -3.08
N GLU A 12 10.41 -11.92 -4.40
CA GLU A 12 9.07 -12.00 -5.01
C GLU A 12 8.23 -13.17 -4.43
N PRO A 13 6.89 -13.06 -4.43
CA PRO A 13 6.01 -14.18 -4.10
C PRO A 13 6.26 -15.36 -5.03
N CYS A 14 6.36 -16.55 -4.45
CA CYS A 14 6.52 -17.83 -5.13
C CYS A 14 5.95 -18.95 -4.29
N ASP A 15 5.85 -20.15 -4.85
CA ASP A 15 5.27 -21.32 -4.19
C ASP A 15 5.95 -21.71 -2.87
N PHE A 16 7.19 -21.29 -2.66
CA PHE A 16 7.97 -21.62 -1.46
C PHE A 16 7.82 -20.61 -0.31
N ASN A 17 7.33 -19.39 -0.58
CA ASN A 17 7.25 -18.31 0.42
C ASN A 17 5.83 -17.71 0.56
N GLN A 18 4.80 -18.37 0.02
CA GLN A 18 3.41 -17.88 0.07
C GLN A 18 2.93 -17.57 1.50
N THR A 19 3.39 -18.33 2.50
CA THR A 19 3.04 -18.10 3.92
C THR A 19 3.57 -16.79 4.48
N ASP A 20 4.72 -16.32 3.98
CA ASP A 20 5.32 -15.05 4.40
C ASP A 20 4.52 -13.86 3.83
N TYR A 21 3.77 -14.11 2.76
CA TYR A 21 2.86 -13.17 2.12
C TYR A 21 1.42 -13.23 2.65
N ALA A 22 1.05 -14.32 3.34
CA ALA A 22 -0.29 -14.56 3.87
C ALA A 22 -0.54 -13.85 5.22
N VAL A 23 -0.07 -12.61 5.36
CA VAL A 23 -0.26 -11.79 6.56
C VAL A 23 -1.31 -10.69 6.32
N PRO A 24 -2.02 -10.22 7.36
CA PRO A 24 -3.07 -9.23 7.20
C PRO A 24 -2.61 -7.86 6.68
N GLN A 25 -1.33 -7.54 6.81
CA GLN A 25 -0.71 -6.28 6.36
C GLN A 25 0.76 -6.54 6.05
N LEU A 26 1.19 -6.28 4.82
CA LEU A 26 2.58 -6.45 4.39
C LEU A 26 3.37 -5.15 4.53
N CYS A 27 2.76 -4.05 4.13
CA CYS A 27 3.38 -2.73 4.21
C CYS A 27 2.30 -1.69 4.36
N ALA A 28 2.49 -0.76 5.29
CA ALA A 28 1.63 0.37 5.50
C ALA A 28 2.45 1.62 5.79
N GLY A 29 1.87 2.76 5.43
CA GLY A 29 2.45 4.06 5.71
C GLY A 29 1.40 5.10 5.97
N ALA A 30 1.74 6.07 6.82
CA ALA A 30 0.96 7.26 7.07
C ALA A 30 1.85 8.50 6.92
N SER A 31 1.32 9.54 6.29
CA SER A 31 1.95 10.85 6.29
C SER A 31 1.99 11.41 7.73
N ASP A 32 2.97 12.25 8.05
CA ASP A 32 3.14 12.77 9.42
C ASP A 32 1.91 13.53 9.95
N ASP A 33 1.12 14.13 9.06
CA ASP A 33 -0.12 14.83 9.38
C ASP A 33 -1.34 13.90 9.43
N GLY A 34 -1.16 12.60 9.14
CA GLY A 34 -2.21 11.58 9.16
C GLY A 34 -3.23 11.69 8.02
N GLN A 35 -3.07 12.64 7.08
CA GLN A 35 -4.04 12.86 6.02
C GLN A 35 -3.96 11.81 4.91
N PHE A 36 -2.79 11.20 4.69
CA PHE A 36 -2.61 10.17 3.67
C PHE A 36 -2.16 8.88 4.32
N ILE A 37 -2.88 7.80 4.01
CA ILE A 37 -2.53 6.46 4.48
C ILE A 37 -2.52 5.50 3.30
N TYR A 38 -1.63 4.52 3.34
CA TYR A 38 -1.67 3.38 2.43
C TYR A 38 -1.47 2.08 3.19
N ASP A 39 -2.04 1.02 2.63
CA ASP A 39 -1.92 -0.35 3.11
C ASP A 39 -1.80 -1.30 1.92
N ALA A 40 -0.90 -2.28 2.06
CA ALA A 40 -0.65 -3.31 1.07
C ALA A 40 -0.82 -4.69 1.68
N VAL A 41 -1.59 -5.52 0.99
CA VAL A 41 -1.77 -6.95 1.28
C VAL A 41 -1.45 -7.78 0.04
N TYR A 42 -1.28 -9.09 0.20
CA TYR A 42 -1.15 -10.01 -0.93
C TYR A 42 -2.30 -11.01 -0.93
N ASP A 43 -2.99 -11.09 -2.06
CA ASP A 43 -4.01 -12.11 -2.29
C ASP A 43 -3.32 -13.37 -2.82
N VAL A 44 -3.13 -14.34 -1.93
CA VAL A 44 -2.46 -15.61 -2.27
C VAL A 44 -3.27 -16.40 -3.32
N GLN A 45 -4.59 -16.28 -3.35
CA GLN A 45 -5.42 -17.04 -4.29
C GLN A 45 -5.34 -16.46 -5.71
N ALA A 46 -5.33 -15.12 -5.81
CA ALA A 46 -5.25 -14.42 -7.09
C ALA A 46 -3.82 -14.10 -7.54
N ALA A 47 -2.83 -14.33 -6.67
CA ALA A 47 -1.41 -14.09 -6.90
C ALA A 47 -1.05 -12.64 -7.27
N TRP A 48 -1.66 -11.66 -6.57
CA TRP A 48 -1.34 -10.24 -6.73
C TRP A 48 -1.26 -9.49 -5.40
N PHE A 49 -0.57 -8.37 -5.42
CA PHE A 49 -0.63 -7.37 -4.37
C PHE A 49 -1.87 -6.50 -4.55
N VAL A 50 -2.49 -6.14 -3.44
CA VAL A 50 -3.54 -5.12 -3.39
C VAL A 50 -3.02 -3.96 -2.58
N LEU A 51 -2.77 -2.83 -3.23
CA LEU A 51 -2.36 -1.58 -2.59
C LEU A 51 -3.57 -0.64 -2.55
N THR A 52 -3.95 -0.23 -1.36
CA THR A 52 -5.01 0.76 -1.12
C THR A 52 -4.38 2.01 -0.54
N ALA A 53 -4.74 3.18 -1.08
CA ALA A 53 -4.41 4.47 -0.48
C ALA A 53 -5.68 5.27 -0.20
N LEU A 54 -5.67 6.03 0.89
CA LEU A 54 -6.75 6.88 1.32
C LEU A 54 -6.25 8.31 1.54
N HIS A 55 -7.12 9.27 1.29
CA HIS A 55 -6.98 10.65 1.73
C HIS A 55 -8.08 10.95 2.74
N ILE A 56 -7.68 11.42 3.92
CA ILE A 56 -8.53 11.70 5.07
C ILE A 56 -8.69 13.20 5.19
N ASN A 57 -9.96 13.64 5.25
CA ASN A 57 -10.31 15.03 5.45
C ASN A 57 -9.88 15.50 6.86
N PRO A 58 -9.13 16.61 6.98
CA PRO A 58 -8.58 17.05 8.25
C PRO A 58 -9.61 17.69 9.21
N GLU A 59 -10.81 18.05 8.74
CA GLU A 59 -11.84 18.70 9.57
C GLU A 59 -12.71 17.69 10.31
N TRP A 60 -13.09 16.59 9.63
CA TRP A 60 -14.04 15.61 10.15
C TRP A 60 -13.49 14.18 10.25
N GLY A 61 -12.32 13.91 9.65
CA GLY A 61 -11.71 12.57 9.65
C GLY A 61 -12.36 11.56 8.70
N PHE A 62 -13.22 12.01 7.78
CA PHE A 62 -13.81 11.14 6.75
C PHE A 62 -12.81 10.83 5.65
N VAL A 63 -12.97 9.66 5.01
CA VAL A 63 -12.27 9.33 3.79
C VAL A 63 -12.83 10.19 2.66
N GLU A 64 -12.01 11.10 2.13
CA GLU A 64 -12.34 11.98 1.01
C GLU A 64 -12.11 11.24 -0.33
N SER A 65 -11.01 10.50 -0.42
CA SER A 65 -10.65 9.72 -1.61
C SER A 65 -10.11 8.36 -1.22
N GLU A 66 -10.45 7.34 -2.01
CA GLU A 66 -9.87 6.00 -1.96
C GLU A 66 -9.45 5.59 -3.37
N LYS A 67 -8.26 5.01 -3.48
CA LYS A 67 -7.84 4.31 -4.70
C LYS A 67 -7.19 2.98 -4.34
N ARG A 68 -7.53 1.95 -5.12
CA ARG A 68 -6.98 0.60 -5.02
C ARG A 68 -6.39 0.18 -6.35
N VAL A 69 -5.21 -0.43 -6.31
CA VAL A 69 -4.55 -1.01 -7.48
C VAL A 69 -4.11 -2.45 -7.21
N MET A 70 -4.16 -3.28 -8.23
CA MET A 70 -3.68 -4.66 -8.21
C MET A 70 -2.35 -4.73 -8.96
N LEU A 71 -1.33 -5.32 -8.33
CA LEU A 71 0.05 -5.31 -8.84
C LEU A 71 0.58 -6.74 -8.84
N ALA A 72 1.27 -7.15 -9.91
CA ALA A 72 1.71 -8.52 -10.05
C ALA A 72 3.00 -8.80 -9.28
N THR A 73 3.84 -7.77 -9.10
CA THR A 73 5.19 -7.91 -8.55
C THR A 73 5.44 -7.00 -7.35
N ARG A 74 6.37 -7.42 -6.50
CA ARG A 74 6.90 -6.63 -5.39
C ARG A 74 7.57 -5.36 -5.90
N ALA A 75 8.26 -5.44 -7.04
CA ALA A 75 8.87 -4.27 -7.66
C ALA A 75 7.83 -3.20 -8.05
N GLU A 76 6.71 -3.61 -8.63
CA GLU A 76 5.59 -2.70 -8.95
C GLU A 76 4.97 -2.11 -7.68
N LEU A 77 4.75 -2.93 -6.64
CA LEU A 77 4.26 -2.47 -5.35
C LEU A 77 5.15 -1.35 -4.78
N LEU A 78 6.46 -1.58 -4.72
CA LEU A 78 7.41 -0.60 -4.20
C LEU A 78 7.45 0.68 -5.05
N ALA A 79 7.32 0.56 -6.38
CA ALA A 79 7.25 1.71 -7.26
C ALA A 79 5.98 2.55 -7.02
N GLN A 80 4.83 1.91 -6.83
CA GLN A 80 3.58 2.61 -6.51
C GLN A 80 3.63 3.27 -5.14
N ILE A 81 4.18 2.60 -4.12
CA ILE A 81 4.40 3.19 -2.79
C ILE A 81 5.28 4.44 -2.90
N ALA A 82 6.38 4.38 -3.64
CA ALA A 82 7.25 5.53 -3.84
C ALA A 82 6.53 6.71 -4.52
N GLN A 83 5.62 6.44 -5.46
CA GLN A 83 4.80 7.47 -6.09
C GLN A 83 3.79 8.09 -5.11
N ILE A 84 3.11 7.28 -4.30
CA ILE A 84 2.22 7.77 -3.23
C ILE A 84 3.00 8.68 -2.29
N GLU A 85 4.19 8.26 -1.85
CA GLU A 85 4.96 9.02 -0.88
C GLU A 85 5.52 10.33 -1.43
N ALA A 86 5.76 10.40 -2.74
CA ALA A 86 6.23 11.60 -3.42
C ALA A 86 5.09 12.60 -3.75
N ALA A 87 3.92 12.11 -4.16
CA ALA A 87 2.80 12.93 -4.61
C ALA A 87 1.44 12.23 -4.36
N PRO A 88 0.99 12.13 -3.09
CA PRO A 88 -0.12 11.25 -2.72
C PRO A 88 -1.46 11.67 -3.34
N LEU A 89 -1.75 12.98 -3.36
CA LEU A 89 -2.97 13.50 -3.97
C LEU A 89 -3.02 13.22 -5.47
N HIS A 90 -1.92 13.46 -6.19
CA HIS A 90 -1.83 13.17 -7.61
C HIS A 90 -2.00 11.67 -7.89
N TRP A 91 -1.45 10.81 -7.04
CA TRP A 91 -1.61 9.36 -7.19
C TRP A 91 -3.06 8.91 -7.04
N LEU A 92 -3.79 9.51 -6.09
CA LEU A 92 -5.20 9.22 -5.82
C LEU A 92 -6.16 9.71 -6.92
N GLU A 93 -5.79 10.76 -7.66
CA GLU A 93 -6.64 11.38 -8.68
C GLU A 93 -6.49 10.78 -10.09
N ASN A 94 -5.41 10.03 -10.36
CA ASN A 94 -5.16 9.34 -11.64
C ASN A 94 -5.48 7.85 -11.57
#